data_AF-A0A937SWW0-F1
#
_entry.id   AF-A0A937SWW0-F1
#
_cell.length_a   1.000
_cell.length_b   1.000
_cell.length_c   1.000
_cell.angle_alpha   90.00
_cell.angle_beta   90.00
_cell.angle_gamma   90.00
#
_symmetry.space_group_name_H-M   'P 1'
#
loop_
_entity.id
_entity.type
_entity.pdbx_description
1 polymer ?
#
loop_
_entity_poly.entity_id
_entity_poly.type
_entity_poly.pdbx_seq_one_letter_code
_entity_poly.pdbx_strand_id
1 'polypeptide(L)'
;MQHLGTALGSSTIARLISGHGDRRTGPSCTPPTSVEEMAGQLQVTFRPLPKGFRRAGILRLREAIQRELEACGVAVIPWEDATIDFHQVAVIPVINRRFNYRTRAVRKEIHAVIDVRKPRSIGRLLGIQFVEWVYRFHKLFNRKRSSRTVTELARLTLWAEDHAVWRMQDYINTQAIALTEVDPRLVDPEVPYEQRIPLGLAALAQEFSPVVVGICGDKLSVLNLNLSDSVHDFSQIDHFVFNCLIPKLYLPITPLLAGQFDIETYDPNAHDSARNVVELGRALGPTGLLPDGHDLRALLRRKSRRDIAKAFVDGRTGVSFGFLAHVEPPQYDGPPEISAIEFERLSTVDGFDSEELRRNDLGRLYVPIVGAGDTVYRQVPDLWIASSRSGAHKTDLNLTTDVVRVGSYRRGLRMQLPHGADTCGRAVKPSYDLRVMLALSLSAALHRPELVERGSSLFHFHGYPHRDWFLPGEGCVGMNNPSVPCGTLEAGVLNFQGFADLSSQNGADMPLAALIEPDHGTNLLAADATYLVERVRQGIADGQLTLGSRHFASLKQW
;
A
#
# COMPACT_ATOMS: atom_id res chain seq x y z
N MET A 1 14.79 11.23 -12.83
CA MET A 1 15.98 11.48 -11.98
C MET A 1 16.89 10.29 -12.14
N GLN A 2 18.18 10.47 -12.43
CA GLN A 2 19.15 9.37 -12.33
C GLN A 2 19.50 9.22 -10.85
N HIS A 3 19.15 8.08 -10.24
CA HIS A 3 19.56 7.73 -8.89
C HIS A 3 21.09 7.60 -8.87
N LEU A 4 21.76 8.48 -8.14
CA LEU A 4 23.22 8.54 -8.09
C LEU A 4 23.79 7.51 -7.10
N GLY A 5 22.95 6.92 -6.25
CA GLY A 5 23.37 6.05 -5.14
C GLY A 5 23.24 4.53 -5.35
N THR A 6 22.67 4.02 -6.45
CA THR A 6 22.45 2.57 -6.64
C THR A 6 22.99 2.02 -7.95
N ALA A 7 23.79 0.95 -7.89
CA ALA A 7 24.07 0.11 -9.05
C ALA A 7 22.93 -0.90 -9.34
N LEU A 8 21.96 -1.04 -8.43
CA LEU A 8 20.86 -1.99 -8.56
C LEU A 8 19.68 -1.39 -9.33
N GLY A 9 19.26 -2.07 -10.40
CA GLY A 9 18.04 -1.75 -11.12
C GLY A 9 16.76 -2.03 -10.33
N SER A 10 15.68 -1.35 -10.69
CA SER A 10 14.36 -1.49 -10.07
C SER A 10 13.84 -2.93 -10.07
N SER A 11 14.16 -3.72 -11.11
CA SER A 11 13.79 -5.14 -11.21
C SER A 11 14.49 -6.00 -10.16
N THR A 12 15.79 -5.80 -9.95
CA THR A 12 16.57 -6.52 -8.94
C THR A 12 16.09 -6.19 -7.53
N ILE A 13 15.90 -4.90 -7.22
CA ILE A 13 15.35 -4.45 -5.93
C ILE A 13 13.97 -5.09 -5.70
N ALA A 14 13.06 -5.02 -6.68
CA ALA A 14 11.73 -5.59 -6.59
C ALA A 14 11.75 -7.09 -6.29
N ARG A 15 12.63 -7.85 -6.97
CA ARG A 15 12.77 -9.29 -6.73
C ARG A 15 13.21 -9.58 -5.29
N LEU A 16 14.22 -8.85 -4.78
CA LEU A 16 14.73 -8.99 -3.41
C LEU A 16 13.65 -8.75 -2.34
N ILE A 17 12.77 -7.78 -2.55
CA ILE A 17 11.72 -7.43 -1.57
C ILE A 17 10.35 -8.11 -1.82
N SER A 18 10.19 -8.84 -2.92
CA SER A 18 8.89 -9.44 -3.32
C SER A 18 8.56 -10.78 -2.64
N GLY A 19 9.53 -11.40 -1.99
CA GLY A 19 9.43 -12.76 -1.43
C GLY A 19 9.44 -13.90 -2.42
N HIS A 20 9.67 -13.62 -3.71
CA HIS A 20 9.93 -14.67 -4.69
C HIS A 20 11.40 -15.14 -4.65
N GLY A 21 12.32 -14.35 -4.09
CA GLY A 21 13.74 -14.66 -4.11
C GLY A 21 14.23 -14.97 -5.52
N ASP A 22 15.01 -16.05 -5.67
CA ASP A 22 15.52 -16.51 -6.97
C ASP A 22 14.54 -17.40 -7.74
N ARG A 23 13.28 -17.55 -7.28
CA ARG A 23 12.33 -18.43 -7.95
C ARG A 23 12.08 -17.92 -9.37
N ARG A 24 12.15 -18.82 -10.36
CA ARG A 24 11.90 -18.52 -11.78
C ARG A 24 10.53 -17.86 -12.05
N THR A 25 9.58 -17.99 -11.14
CA THR A 25 8.24 -17.39 -11.21
C THR A 25 8.12 -16.03 -10.52
N GLY A 26 9.23 -15.38 -10.17
CA GLY A 26 9.21 -14.02 -9.62
C GLY A 26 8.67 -12.98 -10.60
N PRO A 27 8.34 -11.75 -10.14
CA PRO A 27 7.93 -10.67 -11.03
C PRO A 27 9.02 -10.48 -12.09
N SER A 28 8.69 -10.80 -13.35
CA SER A 28 9.56 -10.61 -14.51
C SER A 28 9.47 -9.18 -15.06
N CYS A 29 8.58 -8.35 -14.49
CA CYS A 29 8.34 -6.99 -14.92
C CYS A 29 9.11 -6.01 -14.03
N THR A 30 9.87 -5.12 -14.64
CA THR A 30 10.47 -3.97 -13.96
C THR A 30 9.34 -3.06 -13.47
N PRO A 31 9.22 -2.82 -12.15
CA PRO A 31 8.18 -1.93 -11.66
C PRO A 31 8.45 -0.51 -12.17
N PRO A 32 7.43 0.19 -12.71
CA PRO A 32 7.62 1.56 -13.16
C PRO A 32 7.90 2.46 -11.95
N THR A 33 8.87 3.35 -12.11
CA THR A 33 9.31 4.27 -11.04
C THR A 33 8.96 5.72 -11.34
N SER A 34 8.46 5.99 -12.55
CA SER A 34 8.00 7.32 -12.97
C SER A 34 6.50 7.31 -13.33
N VAL A 35 5.87 8.49 -13.24
CA VAL A 35 4.47 8.64 -13.61
C VAL A 35 4.29 8.44 -15.12
N GLU A 36 5.26 8.86 -15.92
CA GLU A 36 5.28 8.74 -17.37
C GLU A 36 5.26 7.28 -17.82
N GLU A 37 6.09 6.43 -17.20
CA GLU A 37 6.07 4.98 -17.45
C GLU A 37 4.73 4.35 -17.08
N MET A 38 4.14 4.76 -15.95
CA MET A 38 2.81 4.29 -15.54
C MET A 38 1.74 4.75 -16.54
N ALA A 39 1.77 6.01 -16.96
CA ALA A 39 0.80 6.60 -17.88
C ALA A 39 0.81 5.88 -19.25
N GLY A 40 2.01 5.63 -19.80
CA GLY A 40 2.16 4.97 -21.10
C GLY A 40 1.71 3.51 -21.13
N GLN A 41 1.59 2.86 -19.96
CA GLN A 41 1.10 1.48 -19.82
C GLN A 41 -0.37 1.42 -19.37
N LEU A 42 -0.92 2.52 -18.87
CA LEU A 42 -2.24 2.57 -18.28
C LEU A 42 -3.34 2.57 -19.36
N GLN A 43 -4.30 1.65 -19.20
CA GLN A 43 -5.53 1.61 -19.99
C GLN A 43 -6.73 1.81 -19.09
N VAL A 44 -7.56 2.80 -19.41
CA VAL A 44 -8.74 3.15 -18.61
C VAL A 44 -9.99 3.18 -19.47
N THR A 45 -11.15 3.01 -18.84
CA THR A 45 -12.43 3.24 -19.52
C THR A 45 -13.40 3.99 -18.63
N PHE A 46 -14.25 4.79 -19.26
CA PHE A 46 -15.27 5.56 -18.60
C PHE A 46 -16.63 4.91 -18.82
N ARG A 47 -17.27 4.46 -17.74
CA ARG A 47 -18.59 3.83 -17.85
C ARG A 47 -19.65 4.84 -18.31
N PRO A 48 -20.56 4.50 -19.24
CA PRO A 48 -21.61 5.41 -19.71
C PRO A 48 -22.45 5.97 -18.55
N LEU A 49 -22.71 7.27 -18.62
CA LEU A 49 -23.49 7.98 -17.61
C LEU A 49 -24.91 7.41 -17.51
N PRO A 50 -25.52 7.42 -16.32
CA PRO A 50 -26.93 7.08 -16.15
C PRO A 50 -27.82 8.02 -16.97
N LYS A 51 -28.92 7.48 -17.52
CA LYS A 51 -29.92 8.32 -18.21
C LYS A 51 -30.38 9.45 -17.29
N GLY A 52 -30.29 10.69 -17.78
CA GLY A 52 -30.71 11.88 -17.03
C GLY A 52 -29.79 12.29 -15.88
N PHE A 53 -28.52 11.86 -15.86
CA PHE A 53 -27.54 12.35 -14.88
C PHE A 53 -27.26 13.84 -15.09
N ARG A 54 -27.43 14.66 -14.03
CA ARG A 54 -27.41 16.13 -14.11
C ARG A 54 -26.46 16.82 -13.11
N ARG A 55 -25.59 16.08 -12.42
CA ARG A 55 -24.67 16.69 -11.43
C ARG A 55 -23.51 17.38 -12.13
N ALA A 56 -23.63 18.71 -12.31
CA ALA A 56 -22.69 19.51 -13.10
C ALA A 56 -21.24 19.40 -12.60
N GLY A 57 -20.99 19.41 -11.29
CA GLY A 57 -19.65 19.26 -10.73
C GLY A 57 -18.99 17.94 -11.13
N ILE A 58 -19.74 16.83 -11.06
CA ILE A 58 -19.23 15.50 -11.44
C ILE A 58 -19.03 15.38 -12.96
N LEU A 59 -19.92 15.99 -13.77
CA LEU A 59 -19.76 16.02 -15.22
C LEU A 59 -18.48 16.78 -15.61
N ARG A 60 -18.29 17.98 -15.04
CA ARG A 60 -17.08 18.81 -15.21
C ARG A 60 -15.82 18.04 -14.82
N LEU A 61 -15.83 17.41 -13.65
CA LEU A 61 -14.73 16.59 -13.15
C LEU A 61 -14.40 15.45 -14.12
N ARG A 62 -15.42 14.71 -14.55
CA ARG A 62 -15.25 13.56 -15.44
C ARG A 62 -14.61 13.95 -16.77
N GLU A 63 -15.10 15.03 -17.40
CA GLU A 63 -14.57 15.53 -18.67
C GLU A 63 -13.13 16.02 -18.52
N ALA A 64 -12.82 16.69 -17.41
CA ALA A 64 -11.46 17.16 -17.12
C ALA A 64 -10.51 15.97 -16.90
N ILE A 65 -10.87 15.01 -16.05
CA ILE A 65 -10.05 13.80 -15.84
C ILE A 65 -9.82 13.05 -17.15
N GLN A 66 -10.85 12.88 -17.99
CA GLN A 66 -10.67 12.18 -19.26
C GLN A 66 -9.61 12.88 -20.14
N ARG A 67 -9.74 14.19 -20.30
CA ARG A 67 -8.83 15.00 -21.12
C ARG A 67 -7.41 14.97 -20.59
N GLU A 68 -7.22 15.14 -19.28
CA GLU A 68 -5.89 15.16 -18.68
C GLU A 68 -5.23 13.77 -18.74
N LEU A 69 -6.00 12.69 -18.59
CA LEU A 69 -5.47 11.32 -18.79
C LEU A 69 -4.97 11.13 -20.23
N GLU A 70 -5.77 11.52 -21.23
CA GLU A 70 -5.36 11.47 -22.64
C GLU A 70 -4.11 12.34 -22.90
N ALA A 71 -4.06 13.55 -22.33
CA ALA A 71 -2.91 14.46 -22.45
C ALA A 71 -1.63 13.88 -21.82
N CYS A 72 -1.75 13.09 -20.75
CA CYS A 72 -0.64 12.40 -20.12
C CYS A 72 -0.20 11.11 -20.86
N GLY A 73 -0.84 10.76 -21.99
CA GLY A 73 -0.53 9.56 -22.77
C GLY A 73 -1.23 8.29 -22.29
N VAL A 74 -2.23 8.40 -21.40
CA VAL A 74 -3.03 7.25 -20.95
C VAL A 74 -3.98 6.83 -22.07
N ALA A 75 -4.08 5.52 -22.31
CA ALA A 75 -5.02 4.97 -23.28
C ALA A 75 -6.45 4.96 -22.72
N VAL A 76 -7.26 5.95 -23.09
CA VAL A 76 -8.69 5.99 -22.77
C VAL A 76 -9.48 5.18 -23.80
N ILE A 77 -9.88 3.97 -23.42
CA ILE A 77 -10.59 3.04 -24.29
C ILE A 77 -12.10 3.28 -24.20
N PRO A 78 -12.81 3.48 -25.33
CA PRO A 78 -14.26 3.57 -25.36
C PRO A 78 -14.92 2.38 -24.66
N TRP A 79 -16.05 2.61 -23.98
CA TRP A 79 -16.71 1.57 -23.19
C TRP A 79 -17.09 0.33 -24.02
N GLU A 80 -17.45 0.55 -25.28
CA GLU A 80 -17.81 -0.48 -26.24
C GLU A 80 -16.62 -1.40 -26.58
N ASP A 81 -15.40 -0.86 -26.62
CA ASP A 81 -14.19 -1.62 -26.97
C ASP A 81 -13.52 -2.22 -25.72
N ALA A 82 -13.71 -1.56 -24.58
CA ALA A 82 -13.24 -1.99 -23.27
C ALA A 82 -14.06 -3.15 -22.69
N THR A 83 -15.24 -3.47 -23.26
CA THR A 83 -16.13 -4.49 -22.72
C THR A 83 -16.50 -5.57 -23.72
N ILE A 84 -16.49 -6.82 -23.26
CA ILE A 84 -16.90 -7.99 -24.02
C ILE A 84 -18.15 -8.65 -23.44
N ASP A 85 -18.87 -9.38 -24.28
CA ASP A 85 -19.99 -10.18 -23.83
C ASP A 85 -19.51 -11.27 -22.87
N PHE A 86 -20.07 -11.25 -21.67
CA PHE A 86 -19.71 -12.13 -20.60
C PHE A 86 -20.94 -12.86 -20.08
N HIS A 87 -20.87 -14.18 -20.15
CA HIS A 87 -21.89 -15.08 -19.67
C HIS A 87 -21.65 -15.38 -18.20
N GLN A 88 -22.50 -14.86 -17.32
CA GLN A 88 -22.47 -15.22 -15.92
C GLN A 88 -23.58 -16.20 -15.58
N VAL A 89 -23.20 -17.19 -14.78
CA VAL A 89 -24.11 -18.15 -14.17
C VAL A 89 -24.32 -17.72 -12.72
N ALA A 90 -25.50 -17.21 -12.41
CA ALA A 90 -25.92 -16.99 -11.04
C ALA A 90 -26.75 -18.17 -10.57
N VAL A 91 -26.47 -18.71 -9.38
CA VAL A 91 -27.30 -19.77 -8.79
C VAL A 91 -28.29 -19.13 -7.82
N ILE A 92 -29.59 -19.29 -8.07
CA ILE A 92 -30.62 -18.93 -7.08
C ILE A 92 -30.67 -20.07 -6.07
N PRO A 93 -30.20 -19.87 -4.82
CA PRO A 93 -29.91 -21.01 -3.95
C PRO A 93 -31.16 -21.70 -3.40
N VAL A 94 -32.28 -20.97 -3.30
CA VAL A 94 -33.54 -21.48 -2.74
C VAL A 94 -34.17 -22.53 -3.66
N ILE A 95 -34.00 -22.36 -4.97
CA ILE A 95 -34.55 -23.25 -6.00
C ILE A 95 -33.46 -24.04 -6.75
N ASN A 96 -32.19 -23.89 -6.34
CA ASN A 96 -30.99 -24.43 -6.99
C ASN A 96 -30.98 -24.25 -8.52
N ARG A 97 -31.60 -23.17 -9.00
CA ARG A 97 -31.75 -22.91 -10.44
C ARG A 97 -30.61 -22.01 -10.91
N ARG A 98 -29.89 -22.47 -11.92
CA ARG A 98 -28.88 -21.67 -12.62
C ARG A 98 -29.60 -20.67 -13.53
N PHE A 99 -29.35 -19.39 -13.30
CA PHE A 99 -29.78 -18.30 -14.15
C PHE A 99 -28.57 -17.82 -14.96
N ASN A 100 -28.60 -18.12 -16.25
CA ASN A 100 -27.61 -17.60 -17.19
C ASN A 100 -28.08 -16.23 -17.63
N TYR A 101 -27.25 -15.22 -17.42
CA TYR A 101 -27.55 -13.89 -17.92
C TYR A 101 -26.34 -13.34 -18.68
N ARG A 102 -26.63 -12.67 -19.80
CA ARG A 102 -25.63 -11.96 -20.59
C ARG A 102 -25.44 -10.57 -20.00
N THR A 103 -24.20 -10.21 -19.75
CA THR A 103 -23.81 -8.84 -19.41
C THR A 103 -22.56 -8.48 -20.18
N ARG A 104 -22.30 -7.19 -20.35
CA ARG A 104 -20.98 -6.71 -20.79
C ARG A 104 -20.06 -6.66 -19.58
N ALA A 105 -18.86 -7.24 -19.71
CA ALA A 105 -17.81 -7.16 -18.71
C ALA A 105 -16.56 -6.49 -19.29
N VAL A 106 -15.91 -5.67 -18.49
CA VAL A 106 -14.65 -5.00 -18.76
C VAL A 106 -13.55 -6.04 -18.89
N ARG A 107 -12.81 -5.94 -19.99
CA ARG A 107 -11.69 -6.83 -20.35
C ARG A 107 -10.58 -6.75 -19.31
N LYS A 108 -9.81 -7.83 -19.18
CA LYS A 108 -8.71 -7.91 -18.21
C LYS A 108 -7.56 -6.95 -18.48
N GLU A 109 -7.43 -6.48 -19.72
CA GLU A 109 -6.38 -5.53 -20.11
C GLU A 109 -6.66 -4.09 -19.63
N ILE A 110 -7.87 -3.81 -19.15
CA ILE A 110 -8.24 -2.51 -18.60
C ILE A 110 -7.83 -2.44 -17.13
N HIS A 111 -7.03 -1.44 -16.80
CA HIS A 111 -6.47 -1.23 -15.47
C HIS A 111 -7.47 -0.53 -14.54
N ALA A 112 -8.25 0.43 -15.07
CA ALA A 112 -9.22 1.16 -14.26
C ALA A 112 -10.53 1.47 -14.99
N VAL A 113 -11.63 1.42 -14.24
CA VAL A 113 -12.97 1.81 -14.70
C VAL A 113 -13.44 2.99 -13.87
N ILE A 114 -13.65 4.13 -14.53
CA ILE A 114 -14.17 5.34 -13.91
C ILE A 114 -15.70 5.34 -14.03
N ASP A 115 -16.37 5.40 -12.89
CA ASP A 115 -17.82 5.32 -12.75
C ASP A 115 -18.40 6.47 -11.92
N VAL A 116 -19.69 6.73 -12.11
CA VAL A 116 -20.48 7.63 -11.28
C VAL A 116 -21.60 6.84 -10.62
N ARG A 117 -21.94 7.20 -9.38
CA ARG A 117 -23.02 6.51 -8.70
C ARG A 117 -24.36 6.74 -9.40
N LYS A 118 -25.05 5.62 -9.70
CA LYS A 118 -26.39 5.68 -10.26
C LYS A 118 -27.42 6.04 -9.19
N PRO A 119 -28.36 6.95 -9.47
CA PRO A 119 -29.55 7.13 -8.65
C PRO A 119 -30.30 5.80 -8.54
N ARG A 120 -30.69 5.40 -7.32
CA ARG A 120 -31.42 4.15 -7.12
C ARG A 120 -32.90 4.38 -7.43
N SER A 121 -33.45 3.61 -8.37
CA SER A 121 -34.90 3.54 -8.54
C SER A 121 -35.54 2.74 -7.39
N ILE A 122 -36.84 2.99 -7.14
CA ILE A 122 -37.60 2.27 -6.11
C ILE A 122 -37.57 0.75 -6.35
N GLY A 123 -37.76 0.31 -7.60
CA GLY A 123 -37.67 -1.11 -7.95
C GLY A 123 -36.30 -1.72 -7.63
N ARG A 124 -35.22 -0.96 -7.79
CA ARG A 124 -33.87 -1.41 -7.47
C ARG A 124 -33.63 -1.49 -5.96
N LEU A 125 -34.19 -0.57 -5.18
CA LEU A 125 -34.17 -0.65 -3.70
C LEU A 125 -34.87 -1.91 -3.19
N LEU A 126 -36.04 -2.24 -3.74
CA LEU A 126 -36.76 -3.47 -3.42
C LEU A 126 -35.98 -4.72 -3.83
N GLY A 127 -35.39 -4.72 -5.03
CA GLY A 127 -34.53 -5.82 -5.49
C GLY A 127 -33.32 -6.04 -4.58
N ILE A 128 -32.68 -4.97 -4.10
CA ILE A 128 -31.58 -5.05 -3.13
C ILE A 128 -32.04 -5.69 -1.82
N GLN A 129 -33.21 -5.30 -1.30
CA GLN A 129 -33.73 -5.90 -0.07
C GLN A 129 -34.06 -7.38 -0.25
N PHE A 130 -34.65 -7.75 -1.39
CA PHE A 130 -34.93 -9.15 -1.73
C PHE A 130 -33.65 -10.00 -1.79
N VAL A 131 -32.62 -9.52 -2.50
CA VAL A 131 -31.32 -10.23 -2.59
C VAL A 131 -30.67 -10.36 -1.21
N GLU A 132 -30.69 -9.30 -0.38
CA GLU A 132 -30.17 -9.35 0.99
C GLU A 132 -30.96 -10.34 1.87
N TRP A 133 -32.27 -10.43 1.69
CA TRP A 133 -33.11 -11.41 2.40
C TRP A 133 -32.74 -12.85 1.99
N VAL A 134 -32.64 -13.13 0.69
CA VAL A 134 -32.18 -14.43 0.16
C VAL A 134 -30.78 -14.76 0.69
N TYR A 135 -29.86 -13.80 0.71
CA TYR A 135 -28.52 -13.95 1.24
C TYR A 135 -28.52 -14.37 2.72
N ARG A 136 -29.29 -13.65 3.55
CA ARG A 136 -29.39 -13.95 4.99
C ARG A 136 -30.01 -15.31 5.23
N PHE A 137 -31.11 -15.62 4.53
CA PHE A 137 -31.78 -16.91 4.63
C PHE A 137 -30.83 -18.05 4.25
N HIS A 138 -30.11 -17.93 3.14
CA HIS A 138 -29.15 -18.96 2.73
C HIS A 138 -28.03 -19.19 3.74
N LYS A 139 -27.47 -18.12 4.32
CA LYS A 139 -26.40 -18.21 5.33
C LYS A 139 -26.88 -18.82 6.66
N LEU A 140 -28.18 -18.69 6.98
CA LEU A 140 -28.80 -19.33 8.14
C LEU A 140 -28.95 -20.85 7.94
N PHE A 141 -29.39 -21.28 6.75
CA PHE A 141 -29.68 -22.70 6.47
C PHE A 141 -28.45 -23.53 6.04
N ASN A 142 -27.40 -22.91 5.49
CA ASN A 142 -26.23 -23.62 4.95
C ASN A 142 -24.91 -23.26 5.67
N ARG A 143 -24.86 -23.47 7.00
CA ARG A 143 -23.63 -23.27 7.80
C ARG A 143 -22.44 -24.16 7.40
N LYS A 144 -22.65 -25.25 6.64
CA LYS A 144 -21.63 -26.26 6.28
C LYS A 144 -21.23 -26.30 4.79
N ARG A 145 -21.72 -25.41 3.91
CA ARG A 145 -21.38 -25.40 2.46
C ARG A 145 -20.37 -24.30 2.08
N SER A 146 -19.57 -24.59 1.06
CA SER A 146 -18.30 -23.94 0.68
C SER A 146 -18.36 -22.41 0.49
N SER A 147 -17.26 -21.73 0.82
CA SER A 147 -17.02 -20.29 0.62
C SER A 147 -17.38 -19.76 -0.78
N ARG A 148 -17.25 -20.59 -1.84
CA ARG A 148 -17.61 -20.23 -3.22
C ARG A 148 -19.07 -19.75 -3.37
N THR A 149 -20.03 -20.43 -2.76
CA THR A 149 -21.46 -20.09 -2.88
C THR A 149 -21.79 -18.75 -2.22
N VAL A 150 -21.09 -18.42 -1.13
CA VAL A 150 -21.24 -17.13 -0.43
C VAL A 150 -20.71 -15.98 -1.29
N THR A 151 -19.57 -16.16 -1.94
CA THR A 151 -19.00 -15.15 -2.86
C THR A 151 -19.89 -14.92 -4.08
N GLU A 152 -20.45 -15.98 -4.68
CA GLU A 152 -21.42 -15.89 -5.79
C GLU A 152 -22.71 -15.15 -5.40
N LEU A 153 -23.22 -15.38 -4.20
CA LEU A 153 -24.39 -14.70 -3.65
C LEU A 153 -24.11 -13.24 -3.29
N ALA A 154 -22.92 -12.96 -2.78
CA ALA A 154 -22.52 -11.59 -2.46
C ALA A 154 -22.31 -10.77 -3.75
N ARG A 155 -21.81 -11.43 -4.80
CA ARG A 155 -21.75 -10.94 -6.18
C ARG A 155 -23.11 -10.51 -6.75
N LEU A 156 -24.17 -11.27 -6.50
CA LEU A 156 -25.55 -10.87 -6.83
C LEU A 156 -25.99 -9.57 -6.15
N THR A 157 -25.43 -9.24 -4.98
CA THR A 157 -25.71 -7.97 -4.31
C THR A 157 -25.06 -6.78 -5.05
N LEU A 158 -23.85 -6.96 -5.59
CA LEU A 158 -23.19 -5.95 -6.42
C LEU A 158 -23.94 -5.70 -7.73
N TRP A 159 -24.46 -6.77 -8.34
CA TRP A 159 -25.36 -6.66 -9.49
C TRP A 159 -26.61 -5.84 -9.17
N ALA A 160 -27.27 -6.16 -8.06
CA ALA A 160 -28.46 -5.46 -7.61
C ALA A 160 -28.19 -3.96 -7.40
N GLU A 161 -26.96 -3.57 -7.10
CA GLU A 161 -26.54 -2.18 -6.89
C GLU A 161 -25.93 -1.49 -8.11
N ASP A 162 -25.66 -2.23 -9.19
CA ASP A 162 -24.98 -1.75 -10.41
C ASP A 162 -23.54 -1.27 -10.23
N HIS A 163 -22.83 -1.66 -9.17
CA HIS A 163 -21.45 -1.20 -9.00
C HIS A 163 -20.55 -1.68 -10.16
N ALA A 164 -19.62 -0.83 -10.62
CA ALA A 164 -18.69 -1.16 -11.71
C ALA A 164 -17.91 -2.46 -11.45
N VAL A 165 -17.56 -2.71 -10.18
CA VAL A 165 -16.89 -3.93 -9.70
C VAL A 165 -17.57 -5.21 -10.18
N TRP A 166 -18.91 -5.21 -10.34
CA TRP A 166 -19.64 -6.36 -10.85
C TRP A 166 -19.31 -6.71 -12.30
N ARG A 167 -18.94 -5.71 -13.09
CA ARG A 167 -18.70 -5.84 -14.52
C ARG A 167 -17.23 -6.08 -14.84
N MET A 168 -16.37 -6.34 -13.88
CA MET A 168 -14.94 -6.59 -14.14
C MET A 168 -14.68 -8.08 -14.33
N GLN A 169 -13.95 -8.46 -15.38
CA GLN A 169 -13.46 -9.83 -15.52
C GLN A 169 -12.41 -10.18 -14.47
N ASP A 170 -11.56 -9.20 -14.14
CA ASP A 170 -10.50 -9.32 -13.16
C ASP A 170 -10.62 -8.18 -12.13
N TYR A 171 -11.32 -8.45 -11.03
CA TYR A 171 -11.49 -7.47 -9.95
C TYR A 171 -10.26 -7.33 -9.05
N ILE A 172 -9.22 -8.14 -9.28
CA ILE A 172 -7.96 -8.07 -8.55
C ILE A 172 -7.06 -7.03 -9.23
N ASN A 173 -7.01 -7.05 -10.57
CA ASN A 173 -6.13 -6.19 -11.35
C ASN A 173 -6.84 -4.96 -11.93
N THR A 174 -8.17 -4.99 -12.13
CA THR A 174 -8.95 -3.82 -12.57
C THR A 174 -9.52 -3.06 -11.38
N GLN A 175 -9.19 -1.77 -11.28
CA GLN A 175 -9.65 -0.88 -10.22
C GLN A 175 -10.96 -0.18 -10.57
N ALA A 176 -11.89 -0.10 -9.62
CA ALA A 176 -13.11 0.70 -9.76
C ALA A 176 -12.92 2.07 -9.11
N ILE A 177 -13.10 3.14 -9.87
CA ILE A 177 -12.96 4.51 -9.39
C ILE A 177 -14.34 5.16 -9.38
N ALA A 178 -14.76 5.70 -8.24
CA ALA A 178 -16.03 6.41 -8.14
C ALA A 178 -15.81 7.92 -8.12
N LEU A 179 -16.44 8.64 -9.05
CA LEU A 179 -16.53 10.10 -9.01
C LEU A 179 -17.76 10.51 -8.20
N THR A 180 -17.57 11.38 -7.19
CA THR A 180 -18.66 11.84 -6.33
C THR A 180 -18.45 13.27 -5.86
N GLU A 181 -19.52 13.89 -5.35
CA GLU A 181 -19.40 15.03 -4.45
C GLU A 181 -19.00 14.52 -3.06
N VAL A 182 -18.01 15.17 -2.44
CA VAL A 182 -17.52 14.82 -1.10
C VAL A 182 -18.07 15.78 -0.04
N ASP A 183 -18.06 15.34 1.21
CA ASP A 183 -18.39 16.18 2.36
C ASP A 183 -17.44 17.39 2.39
N PRO A 184 -17.92 18.65 2.48
CA PRO A 184 -17.06 19.83 2.51
C PRO A 184 -15.99 19.79 3.61
N ARG A 185 -16.26 19.09 4.72
CA ARG A 185 -15.29 18.91 5.81
C ARG A 185 -14.07 18.07 5.43
N LEU A 186 -14.13 17.30 4.34
CA LEU A 186 -12.97 16.58 3.81
C LEU A 186 -11.99 17.48 3.07
N VAL A 187 -12.44 18.65 2.60
CA VAL A 187 -11.61 19.62 1.87
C VAL A 187 -11.34 20.89 2.67
N ASP A 188 -11.85 20.97 3.89
CA ASP A 188 -11.70 22.10 4.80
C ASP A 188 -10.38 21.99 5.57
N PRO A 189 -9.41 22.89 5.34
CA PRO A 189 -8.10 22.83 5.98
C PRO A 189 -8.15 22.92 7.51
N GLU A 190 -9.21 23.50 8.09
CA GLU A 190 -9.37 23.67 9.53
C GLU A 190 -9.85 22.40 10.23
N VAL A 191 -10.39 21.43 9.50
CA VAL A 191 -10.84 20.15 10.07
C VAL A 191 -9.62 19.27 10.30
N PRO A 192 -9.33 18.83 11.54
CA PRO A 192 -8.19 17.95 11.83
C PRO A 192 -8.28 16.62 11.08
N TYR A 193 -7.11 16.08 10.72
CA TYR A 193 -7.02 14.85 9.94
C TYR A 193 -7.77 13.66 10.59
N GLU A 194 -7.71 13.54 11.91
CA GLU A 194 -8.40 12.47 12.65
C GLU A 194 -9.92 12.53 12.47
N GLN A 195 -10.48 13.72 12.27
CA GLN A 195 -11.90 13.92 12.00
C GLN A 195 -12.24 13.64 10.52
N ARG A 196 -11.28 13.77 9.60
CA ARG A 196 -11.45 13.45 8.17
C ARG A 196 -11.44 11.94 7.93
N ILE A 197 -10.68 11.17 8.69
CA ILE A 197 -10.60 9.70 8.59
C ILE A 197 -11.97 9.01 8.50
N PRO A 198 -12.90 9.18 9.47
CA PRO A 198 -14.19 8.52 9.42
C PRO A 198 -15.07 9.01 8.25
N LEU A 199 -14.91 10.26 7.82
CA LEU A 199 -15.63 10.81 6.65
C LEU A 199 -15.15 10.16 5.35
N GLY A 200 -13.83 10.01 5.19
CA GLY A 200 -13.23 9.36 4.02
C GLY A 200 -13.59 7.88 3.93
N LEU A 201 -13.53 7.17 5.06
CA LEU A 201 -13.96 5.77 5.12
C LEU A 201 -15.45 5.61 4.84
N ALA A 202 -16.29 6.55 5.30
CA ALA A 202 -17.71 6.55 4.99
C ALA A 202 -17.96 6.74 3.48
N ALA A 203 -17.22 7.64 2.82
CA ALA A 203 -17.30 7.83 1.37
C ALA A 203 -16.91 6.56 0.60
N LEU A 204 -15.78 5.93 0.94
CA LEU A 204 -15.34 4.66 0.35
C LEU A 204 -16.37 3.54 0.56
N ALA A 205 -16.91 3.41 1.77
CA ALA A 205 -17.92 2.41 2.11
C ALA A 205 -19.27 2.65 1.40
N GLN A 206 -19.63 3.92 1.23
CA GLN A 206 -20.84 4.34 0.54
C GLN A 206 -20.78 3.98 -0.94
N GLU A 207 -19.69 4.37 -1.60
CA GLU A 207 -19.45 4.18 -3.03
C GLU A 207 -18.99 2.76 -3.37
N PHE A 208 -18.55 1.99 -2.37
CA PHE A 208 -18.10 0.62 -2.50
C PHE A 208 -17.02 0.47 -3.58
N SER A 209 -16.05 1.37 -3.52
CA SER A 209 -14.96 1.52 -4.48
C SER A 209 -13.64 1.71 -3.71
N PRO A 210 -12.53 1.09 -4.15
CA PRO A 210 -11.23 1.22 -3.52
C PRO A 210 -10.64 2.64 -3.61
N VAL A 211 -11.06 3.43 -4.60
CA VAL A 211 -10.61 4.80 -4.83
C VAL A 211 -11.80 5.69 -5.19
N VAL A 212 -12.02 6.75 -4.41
CA VAL A 212 -13.05 7.75 -4.67
C VAL A 212 -12.37 9.06 -5.05
N VAL A 213 -12.75 9.65 -6.18
CA VAL A 213 -12.34 11.01 -6.54
C VAL A 213 -13.50 11.96 -6.27
N GLY A 214 -13.27 12.86 -5.33
CA GLY A 214 -14.21 13.83 -4.82
C GLY A 214 -14.09 15.19 -5.46
N ILE A 215 -15.22 15.86 -5.64
CA ILE A 215 -15.29 17.30 -5.90
C ILE A 215 -16.18 18.01 -4.89
N CYS A 216 -15.74 19.15 -4.39
CA CYS A 216 -16.53 20.05 -3.55
C CYS A 216 -16.23 21.50 -3.95
N GLY A 217 -17.18 22.14 -4.65
CA GLY A 217 -16.92 23.43 -5.29
C GLY A 217 -15.78 23.30 -6.31
N ASP A 218 -14.71 24.07 -6.13
CA ASP A 218 -13.49 24.00 -6.92
C ASP A 218 -12.35 23.24 -6.22
N LYS A 219 -12.66 22.44 -5.19
CA LYS A 219 -11.68 21.57 -4.54
C LYS A 219 -11.84 20.12 -5.00
N LEU A 220 -10.71 19.46 -5.22
CA LEU A 220 -10.56 18.06 -5.60
C LEU A 220 -9.94 17.29 -4.44
N SER A 221 -10.36 16.05 -4.26
CA SER A 221 -9.75 15.14 -3.29
C SER A 221 -9.74 13.71 -3.82
N VAL A 222 -8.72 12.93 -3.46
CA VAL A 222 -8.66 11.50 -3.74
C VAL A 222 -8.65 10.73 -2.43
N LEU A 223 -9.59 9.79 -2.30
CA LEU A 223 -9.73 8.96 -1.11
C LEU A 223 -9.44 7.52 -1.48
N ASN A 224 -8.64 6.84 -0.68
CA ASN A 224 -8.40 5.39 -0.76
C ASN A 224 -8.28 4.84 0.67
N LEU A 225 -7.99 3.54 0.84
CA LEU A 225 -7.86 2.94 2.18
C LEU A 225 -6.71 3.52 3.03
N ASN A 226 -5.78 4.27 2.42
CA ASN A 226 -4.72 4.99 3.14
C ASN A 226 -5.19 6.35 3.64
N LEU A 227 -6.36 6.79 3.18
CA LEU A 227 -7.02 8.07 3.47
C LEU A 227 -6.10 9.25 3.22
N SER A 228 -5.57 9.32 1.99
CA SER A 228 -4.90 10.51 1.49
C SER A 228 -5.67 11.78 1.89
N ASP A 229 -4.92 12.72 2.46
CA ASP A 229 -5.41 14.04 2.87
C ASP A 229 -5.15 15.12 1.81
N SER A 230 -4.99 14.70 0.55
CA SER A 230 -4.55 15.58 -0.52
C SER A 230 -5.75 16.30 -1.09
N VAL A 231 -5.72 17.63 -0.96
CA VAL A 231 -6.74 18.55 -1.47
C VAL A 231 -6.08 19.44 -2.50
N HIS A 232 -6.66 19.50 -3.70
CA HIS A 232 -6.15 20.29 -4.81
C HIS A 232 -7.21 21.28 -5.29
N ASP A 233 -6.78 22.41 -5.83
CA ASP A 233 -7.69 23.27 -6.57
C ASP A 233 -8.01 22.66 -7.94
N PHE A 234 -9.22 22.88 -8.44
CA PHE A 234 -9.66 22.40 -9.75
C PHE A 234 -8.80 22.96 -10.89
N SER A 235 -8.20 24.14 -10.68
CA SER A 235 -7.21 24.73 -11.59
C SER A 235 -5.92 23.92 -11.72
N GLN A 236 -5.65 22.99 -10.78
CA GLN A 236 -4.49 22.11 -10.74
C GLN A 236 -4.85 20.68 -11.17
N ILE A 237 -5.90 20.52 -11.99
CA ILE A 237 -6.39 19.20 -12.43
C ILE A 237 -5.31 18.40 -13.16
N ASP A 238 -4.45 19.06 -13.92
CA ASP A 238 -3.28 18.50 -14.61
C ASP A 238 -2.31 17.86 -13.61
N HIS A 239 -1.88 18.62 -12.60
CA HIS A 239 -1.00 18.12 -11.54
C HIS A 239 -1.68 17.01 -10.73
N PHE A 240 -2.96 17.17 -10.40
CA PHE A 240 -3.73 16.16 -9.67
C PHE A 240 -3.81 14.84 -10.44
N VAL A 241 -4.13 14.89 -11.74
CA VAL A 241 -4.24 13.69 -12.56
C VAL A 241 -2.88 13.01 -12.71
N PHE A 242 -1.85 13.79 -13.04
CA PHE A 242 -0.50 13.28 -13.25
C PHE A 242 0.11 12.70 -11.97
N ASN A 243 0.29 13.52 -10.93
CA ASN A 243 1.06 13.12 -9.74
C ASN A 243 0.27 12.26 -8.74
N CYS A 244 -1.05 12.41 -8.68
CA CYS A 244 -1.87 11.79 -7.64
C CYS A 244 -2.74 10.64 -8.17
N LEU A 245 -3.42 10.84 -9.30
CA LEU A 245 -4.42 9.89 -9.81
C LEU A 245 -3.78 8.74 -10.60
N ILE A 246 -2.95 9.02 -11.61
CA ILE A 246 -2.35 7.99 -12.49
C ILE A 246 -1.68 6.86 -11.69
N PRO A 247 -0.81 7.15 -10.69
CA PRO A 247 -0.19 6.09 -9.89
C PRO A 247 -1.22 5.22 -9.15
N LYS A 248 -2.31 5.82 -8.66
CA LYS A 248 -3.41 5.12 -7.97
C LYS A 248 -4.31 4.35 -8.92
N LEU A 249 -4.39 4.71 -10.19
CA LEU A 249 -5.11 3.95 -11.22
C LEU A 249 -4.31 2.74 -11.70
N TYR A 250 -2.98 2.91 -11.80
CA TYR A 250 -2.07 1.88 -12.29
C TYR A 250 -1.88 0.75 -11.27
N LEU A 251 -1.71 1.09 -9.99
CA LEU A 251 -1.36 0.11 -8.95
C LEU A 251 -2.57 -0.24 -8.06
N PRO A 252 -3.07 -1.49 -8.10
CA PRO A 252 -4.06 -1.93 -7.12
C PRO A 252 -3.42 -2.10 -5.74
N ILE A 253 -4.13 -1.68 -4.68
CA ILE A 253 -3.72 -1.94 -3.29
C ILE A 253 -3.83 -3.45 -3.01
N THR A 254 -2.72 -4.16 -3.19
CA THR A 254 -2.66 -5.62 -2.99
C THR A 254 -1.62 -5.97 -1.93
N PRO A 255 -2.05 -6.47 -0.76
CA PRO A 255 -1.12 -6.92 0.27
C PRO A 255 -0.35 -8.16 -0.17
N LEU A 256 0.82 -8.40 0.43
CA LEU A 256 1.49 -9.69 0.31
C LEU A 256 0.56 -10.81 0.80
N LEU A 257 0.43 -11.85 -0.03
CA LEU A 257 -0.43 -13.00 0.23
C LEU A 257 0.27 -13.96 1.20
N ALA A 258 -0.51 -14.63 2.05
CA ALA A 258 0.03 -15.58 3.03
C ALA A 258 0.88 -16.70 2.38
N GLY A 259 0.53 -17.12 1.15
CA GLY A 259 1.28 -18.15 0.41
C GLY A 259 2.66 -17.70 -0.09
N GLN A 260 3.04 -16.43 0.11
CA GLN A 260 4.39 -15.92 -0.19
C GLN A 260 5.35 -16.07 0.98
N PHE A 261 4.88 -16.52 2.15
CA PHE A 261 5.67 -16.71 3.35
C PHE A 261 5.80 -18.18 3.71
N ASP A 262 6.99 -18.57 4.14
CA ASP A 262 7.15 -19.73 5.00
C ASP A 262 6.74 -19.31 6.42
N ILE A 263 5.65 -19.88 6.93
CA ILE A 263 5.06 -19.49 8.22
C ILE A 263 5.56 -20.41 9.33
N GLU A 264 6.11 -19.79 10.37
CA GLU A 264 6.65 -20.41 11.57
C GLU A 264 6.07 -19.73 12.81
N THR A 265 6.42 -20.23 13.99
CA THR A 265 6.09 -19.58 15.27
C THR A 265 7.35 -19.25 16.07
N TYR A 266 7.26 -18.26 16.95
CA TYR A 266 8.35 -17.87 17.85
C TYR A 266 7.82 -17.52 19.25
N ASP A 267 8.72 -17.51 20.25
CA ASP A 267 8.44 -16.97 21.58
C ASP A 267 8.80 -15.47 21.65
N PRO A 268 7.81 -14.57 21.73
CA PRO A 268 8.09 -13.13 21.79
C PRO A 268 8.90 -12.70 23.02
N ASN A 269 8.88 -13.48 24.10
CA ASN A 269 9.66 -13.14 25.30
C ASN A 269 11.16 -13.45 25.13
N ALA A 270 11.53 -14.27 24.14
CA ALA A 270 12.91 -14.60 23.85
C ALA A 270 13.60 -13.59 22.93
N HIS A 271 12.86 -12.61 22.38
CA HIS A 271 13.38 -11.67 21.38
C HIS A 271 13.19 -10.22 21.83
N ASP A 272 14.31 -9.49 22.00
CA ASP A 272 14.30 -8.06 22.34
C ASP A 272 13.58 -7.21 21.29
N SER A 273 13.68 -7.58 20.01
CA SER A 273 13.01 -6.87 18.91
C SER A 273 11.49 -6.75 19.13
N ALA A 274 10.86 -7.78 19.67
CA ALA A 274 9.44 -7.75 19.95
C ALA A 274 9.08 -6.82 21.11
N ARG A 275 9.92 -6.78 22.17
CA ARG A 275 9.79 -5.82 23.28
C ARG A 275 9.99 -4.39 22.79
N ASN A 276 11.02 -4.14 21.98
CA ASN A 276 11.35 -2.84 21.43
C ASN A 276 10.16 -2.23 20.66
N VAL A 277 9.44 -3.04 19.87
CA VAL A 277 8.24 -2.57 19.15
C VAL A 277 7.12 -2.16 20.13
N VAL A 278 6.88 -2.93 21.19
CA VAL A 278 5.87 -2.60 22.21
C VAL A 278 6.24 -1.33 22.97
N GLU A 279 7.51 -1.19 23.35
CA GLU A 279 8.02 -0.02 24.05
C GLU A 279 7.97 1.24 23.18
N LEU A 280 8.36 1.13 21.90
CA LEU A 280 8.26 2.20 20.93
C LEU A 280 6.80 2.68 20.77
N GLY A 281 5.85 1.75 20.70
CA GLY A 281 4.42 2.07 20.64
C GLY A 281 3.92 2.82 21.87
N ARG A 282 4.33 2.38 23.07
CA ARG A 282 4.00 3.09 24.32
C ARG A 282 4.64 4.48 24.37
N ALA A 283 5.88 4.60 23.91
CA ALA A 283 6.63 5.86 23.94
C ALA A 283 6.08 6.90 22.96
N LEU A 284 5.63 6.46 21.77
CA LEU A 284 5.03 7.32 20.76
C LEU A 284 3.53 7.55 20.97
N GLY A 285 2.84 6.75 21.80
CA GLY A 285 1.40 6.89 22.03
C GLY A 285 0.93 8.30 22.41
N PRO A 286 1.61 9.03 23.34
CA PRO A 286 1.24 10.39 23.70
C PRO A 286 1.37 11.43 22.56
N THR A 287 2.02 11.10 21.44
CA THR A 287 2.23 12.04 20.33
C THR A 287 0.99 12.27 19.48
N GLY A 288 0.00 11.37 19.54
CA GLY A 288 -1.20 11.43 18.69
C GLY A 288 -0.98 11.05 17.22
N LEU A 289 0.26 10.77 16.78
CA LEU A 289 0.57 10.42 15.39
C LEU A 289 0.16 9.01 14.96
N LEU A 290 -0.39 8.21 15.88
CA LEU A 290 -0.86 6.85 15.65
C LEU A 290 -2.36 6.78 15.95
N PRO A 291 -3.23 7.23 15.03
CA PRO A 291 -4.67 7.25 15.28
C PRO A 291 -5.23 5.83 15.38
N ASP A 292 -6.32 5.70 16.14
CA ASP A 292 -6.96 4.41 16.39
C ASP A 292 -7.40 3.73 15.10
N GLY A 293 -7.35 2.38 15.12
CA GLY A 293 -7.84 1.59 14.01
C GLY A 293 -9.37 1.66 13.88
N HIS A 294 -9.88 1.71 12.65
CA HIS A 294 -11.32 1.70 12.39
C HIS A 294 -11.78 0.33 11.88
N ASP A 295 -12.89 -0.20 12.43
CA ASP A 295 -13.54 -1.42 11.94
C ASP A 295 -14.39 -1.12 10.70
N LEU A 296 -13.94 -1.56 9.53
CA LEU A 296 -14.68 -1.42 8.27
C LEU A 296 -16.07 -2.06 8.34
N ARG A 297 -16.27 -3.07 9.19
CA ARG A 297 -17.59 -3.72 9.37
C ARG A 297 -18.59 -2.78 10.01
N ALA A 298 -18.15 -1.86 10.86
CA ALA A 298 -19.03 -0.88 11.50
C ALA A 298 -19.59 0.11 10.45
N LEU A 299 -18.80 0.44 9.43
CA LEU A 299 -19.19 1.36 8.36
C LEU A 299 -20.11 0.71 7.33
N LEU A 300 -19.99 -0.61 7.13
CA LEU A 300 -20.80 -1.37 6.20
C LEU A 300 -22.07 -1.90 6.87
N ARG A 301 -23.20 -1.21 6.67
CA ARG A 301 -24.50 -1.56 7.28
C ARG A 301 -25.00 -2.98 6.95
N ARG A 302 -24.74 -3.48 5.73
CA ARG A 302 -25.29 -4.75 5.23
C ARG A 302 -24.28 -5.90 5.29
N LYS A 303 -24.80 -7.11 5.58
CA LYS A 303 -23.96 -8.29 5.82
C LYS A 303 -23.27 -8.77 4.55
N SER A 304 -23.98 -8.74 3.42
CA SER A 304 -23.42 -9.00 2.09
C SER A 304 -22.22 -8.10 1.80
N ARG A 305 -22.36 -6.77 1.90
CA ARG A 305 -21.26 -5.82 1.71
C ARG A 305 -20.08 -6.09 2.65
N ARG A 306 -20.33 -6.41 3.92
CA ARG A 306 -19.26 -6.79 4.87
C ARG A 306 -18.50 -8.04 4.42
N ASP A 307 -19.22 -9.07 3.98
CA ASP A 307 -18.62 -10.32 3.54
C ASP A 307 -17.83 -10.14 2.21
N ILE A 308 -18.29 -9.26 1.31
CA ILE A 308 -17.58 -8.90 0.07
C ILE A 308 -16.33 -8.08 0.38
N ALA A 309 -16.46 -7.03 1.20
CA ALA A 309 -15.32 -6.20 1.60
C ALA A 309 -14.26 -7.06 2.28
N LYS A 310 -14.68 -7.96 3.19
CA LYS A 310 -13.79 -8.96 3.82
C LYS A 310 -13.06 -9.82 2.79
N ALA A 311 -13.70 -10.22 1.69
CA ALA A 311 -13.05 -10.98 0.63
C ALA A 311 -12.03 -10.13 -0.16
N PHE A 312 -12.31 -8.85 -0.42
CA PHE A 312 -11.39 -7.94 -1.13
C PHE A 312 -10.12 -7.62 -0.33
N VAL A 313 -10.23 -7.48 0.99
CA VAL A 313 -9.11 -7.11 1.88
C VAL A 313 -8.42 -8.33 2.52
N ASP A 314 -8.58 -9.52 1.93
CA ASP A 314 -8.02 -10.79 2.45
C ASP A 314 -8.31 -11.04 3.93
N GLY A 315 -9.56 -10.80 4.34
CA GLY A 315 -10.04 -11.05 5.69
C GLY A 315 -9.78 -9.93 6.69
N ARG A 316 -9.00 -8.90 6.35
CA ARG A 316 -8.62 -7.79 7.25
C ARG A 316 -9.80 -6.84 7.47
N THR A 317 -10.43 -6.91 8.64
CA THR A 317 -11.62 -6.08 8.92
C THR A 317 -11.30 -4.72 9.55
N GLY A 318 -10.05 -4.48 9.95
CA GLY A 318 -9.59 -3.21 10.50
C GLY A 318 -8.67 -2.47 9.52
N VAL A 319 -8.83 -1.16 9.42
CA VAL A 319 -7.85 -0.25 8.81
C VAL A 319 -7.08 0.39 9.94
N SER A 320 -5.75 0.39 9.86
CA SER A 320 -4.87 1.00 10.86
C SER A 320 -3.83 1.84 10.14
N PHE A 321 -3.60 3.06 10.62
CA PHE A 321 -2.70 4.02 9.97
C PHE A 321 -1.31 3.97 10.60
N GLY A 322 -0.28 4.13 9.79
CA GLY A 322 1.10 4.02 10.22
C GLY A 322 1.55 2.58 10.51
N PHE A 323 2.80 2.42 10.92
CA PHE A 323 3.36 1.18 11.48
C PHE A 323 4.50 1.48 12.45
N LEU A 324 4.74 0.49 13.31
CA LEU A 324 5.88 0.42 14.22
C LEU A 324 6.63 -0.87 13.93
N ALA A 325 7.94 -0.74 13.74
CA ALA A 325 8.81 -1.87 13.51
C ALA A 325 10.19 -1.66 14.14
N HIS A 326 10.86 -2.77 14.40
CA HIS A 326 12.24 -2.82 14.84
C HIS A 326 12.99 -3.79 13.93
N VAL A 327 14.02 -3.29 13.26
CA VAL A 327 14.93 -4.08 12.43
C VAL A 327 15.94 -4.70 13.36
N GLU A 328 16.09 -6.02 13.31
CA GLU A 328 17.15 -6.71 14.05
C GLU A 328 18.51 -6.50 13.37
N PRO A 329 19.63 -6.62 14.12
CA PRO A 329 20.96 -6.62 13.54
C PRO A 329 21.05 -7.55 12.31
N PRO A 330 21.50 -7.03 11.13
CA PRO A 330 21.66 -7.85 9.94
C PRO A 330 22.61 -9.02 10.18
N GLN A 331 22.26 -10.19 9.64
CA GLN A 331 23.06 -11.41 9.80
C GLN A 331 23.81 -11.72 8.51
N TYR A 332 25.12 -11.85 8.64
CA TYR A 332 26.03 -12.22 7.56
C TYR A 332 26.56 -13.65 7.77
N ASP A 333 26.86 -14.32 6.66
CA ASP A 333 27.39 -15.68 6.65
C ASP A 333 28.53 -15.68 5.64
N GLY A 334 29.74 -15.51 6.16
CA GLY A 334 30.92 -15.12 5.39
C GLY A 334 31.28 -13.64 5.52
N PRO A 335 32.22 -13.16 4.70
CA PRO A 335 32.65 -11.77 4.74
C PRO A 335 31.54 -10.83 4.24
N PRO A 336 31.20 -9.75 4.99
CA PRO A 336 30.21 -8.76 4.57
C PRO A 336 30.59 -8.01 3.30
N GLU A 337 31.90 -7.88 3.02
CA GLU A 337 32.43 -7.22 1.84
C GLU A 337 33.46 -8.11 1.13
N ILE A 338 33.51 -8.04 -0.19
CA ILE A 338 34.50 -8.74 -1.03
C ILE A 338 35.13 -7.79 -2.04
N SER A 339 36.25 -8.20 -2.63
CA SER A 339 36.90 -7.44 -3.71
C SER A 339 36.16 -7.58 -5.05
N ALA A 340 36.42 -6.65 -5.98
CA ALA A 340 35.91 -6.72 -7.36
C ALA A 340 36.30 -8.05 -8.05
N ILE A 341 37.54 -8.49 -7.85
CA ILE A 341 38.06 -9.75 -8.44
C ILE A 341 37.31 -10.96 -7.89
N GLU A 342 36.95 -10.96 -6.60
CA GLU A 342 36.15 -12.03 -6.01
C GLU A 342 34.72 -12.01 -6.55
N PHE A 343 34.12 -10.83 -6.67
CA PHE A 343 32.78 -10.67 -7.25
C PHE A 343 32.69 -11.22 -8.67
N GLU A 344 33.66 -10.91 -9.54
CA GLU A 344 33.70 -11.40 -10.92
C GLU A 344 33.79 -12.93 -11.02
N ARG A 345 34.32 -13.60 -9.99
CA ARG A 345 34.43 -15.07 -9.92
C ARG A 345 33.15 -15.74 -9.39
N LEU A 346 32.23 -14.98 -8.82
CA LEU A 346 30.98 -15.51 -8.30
C LEU A 346 30.05 -15.98 -9.43
N SER A 347 29.19 -16.94 -9.11
CA SER A 347 28.21 -17.48 -10.06
C SER A 347 27.09 -16.48 -10.34
N THR A 348 26.63 -16.42 -11.58
CA THR A 348 25.44 -15.65 -11.97
C THR A 348 24.16 -16.26 -11.39
N VAL A 349 23.12 -15.45 -11.18
CA VAL A 349 21.83 -15.91 -10.65
C VAL A 349 20.73 -15.74 -11.70
N ASP A 350 19.99 -16.82 -11.98
CA ASP A 350 18.88 -16.82 -12.96
C ASP A 350 17.88 -15.65 -12.73
N GLY A 351 17.71 -14.83 -13.76
CA GLY A 351 16.78 -13.71 -13.79
C GLY A 351 17.26 -12.44 -13.08
N PHE A 352 18.51 -12.38 -12.65
CA PHE A 352 19.19 -11.15 -12.26
C PHE A 352 20.24 -10.79 -13.32
N ASP A 353 20.54 -9.49 -13.43
CA ASP A 353 21.71 -9.04 -14.17
C ASP A 353 22.98 -9.49 -13.44
N SER A 354 23.92 -10.10 -14.16
CA SER A 354 25.19 -10.57 -13.60
C SER A 354 26.05 -9.42 -13.08
N GLU A 355 25.88 -8.20 -13.59
CA GLU A 355 26.60 -7.04 -13.09
C GLU A 355 25.99 -6.47 -11.80
N GLU A 356 24.70 -6.72 -11.57
CA GLU A 356 24.00 -6.21 -10.38
C GLU A 356 24.05 -7.19 -9.20
N LEU A 357 24.04 -8.51 -9.45
CA LEU A 357 23.91 -9.50 -8.40
C LEU A 357 24.55 -10.84 -8.76
N ARG A 358 25.42 -11.33 -7.86
CA ARG A 358 26.09 -12.63 -8.01
C ARG A 358 26.06 -13.43 -6.72
N ARG A 359 26.42 -14.71 -6.81
CA ARG A 359 26.30 -15.70 -5.73
C ARG A 359 27.58 -16.48 -5.48
N ASN A 360 27.92 -16.64 -4.20
CA ASN A 360 28.99 -17.53 -3.77
C ASN A 360 28.54 -18.99 -3.58
N ASP A 361 29.50 -19.89 -3.33
CA ASP A 361 29.23 -21.33 -3.17
C ASP A 361 28.36 -21.67 -1.95
N LEU A 362 28.29 -20.78 -0.95
CA LEU A 362 27.42 -20.90 0.22
C LEU A 362 25.97 -20.43 -0.07
N GLY A 363 25.70 -19.96 -1.28
CA GLY A 363 24.39 -19.46 -1.69
C GLY A 363 24.10 -18.04 -1.25
N ARG A 364 25.13 -17.25 -0.86
CA ARG A 364 25.01 -15.86 -0.45
C ARG A 364 25.12 -14.92 -1.64
N LEU A 365 24.25 -13.92 -1.66
CA LEU A 365 24.19 -12.94 -2.73
C LEU A 365 25.08 -11.76 -2.40
N TYR A 366 25.77 -11.23 -3.41
CA TYR A 366 26.59 -10.04 -3.32
C TYR A 366 26.12 -9.04 -4.38
N VAL A 367 26.21 -7.76 -4.05
CA VAL A 367 25.81 -6.63 -4.91
C VAL A 367 26.89 -5.54 -4.89
N PRO A 368 27.16 -4.87 -6.02
CA PRO A 368 28.00 -3.68 -6.03
C PRO A 368 27.23 -2.48 -5.47
N ILE A 369 27.89 -1.70 -4.63
CA ILE A 369 27.39 -0.47 -4.03
C ILE A 369 28.32 0.65 -4.47
N VAL A 370 27.77 1.62 -5.19
CA VAL A 370 28.52 2.77 -5.73
C VAL A 370 28.41 3.93 -4.76
N GLY A 371 29.55 4.35 -4.20
CA GLY A 371 29.65 5.52 -3.32
C GLY A 371 30.33 6.71 -3.99
N ALA A 372 30.66 7.73 -3.21
CA ALA A 372 31.25 9.01 -3.66
C ALA A 372 32.72 8.93 -4.17
N GLY A 373 33.17 7.76 -4.63
CA GLY A 373 34.52 7.58 -5.18
C GLY A 373 34.89 6.13 -5.48
N ASP A 374 34.31 5.16 -4.76
CA ASP A 374 34.65 3.74 -4.87
C ASP A 374 33.40 2.86 -4.98
N THR A 375 33.57 1.68 -5.58
CA THR A 375 32.57 0.61 -5.58
C THR A 375 32.95 -0.44 -4.55
N VAL A 376 32.03 -0.75 -3.64
CA VAL A 376 32.19 -1.80 -2.63
C VAL A 376 31.23 -2.93 -2.94
N TYR A 377 31.67 -4.19 -2.85
CA TYR A 377 30.84 -5.35 -3.15
C TYR A 377 30.36 -5.97 -1.84
N ARG A 378 29.08 -5.81 -1.52
CA ARG A 378 28.50 -6.16 -0.22
C ARG A 378 27.61 -7.39 -0.30
N GLN A 379 27.67 -8.22 0.73
CA GLN A 379 26.75 -9.32 0.94
C GLN A 379 25.34 -8.77 1.21
N VAL A 380 24.32 -9.32 0.56
CA VAL A 380 22.92 -9.15 0.93
C VAL A 380 22.68 -9.94 2.24
N PRO A 381 22.42 -9.27 3.37
CA PRO A 381 22.28 -9.96 4.66
C PRO A 381 20.94 -10.68 4.79
N ASP A 382 20.89 -11.65 5.71
CA ASP A 382 19.63 -12.12 6.24
C ASP A 382 19.08 -11.04 7.20
N LEU A 383 17.80 -10.68 7.03
CA LEU A 383 17.15 -9.61 7.79
C LEU A 383 15.95 -10.16 8.55
N TRP A 384 15.76 -9.66 9.77
CA TRP A 384 14.55 -9.86 10.56
C TRP A 384 13.99 -8.52 11.03
N ILE A 385 12.67 -8.38 10.94
CA ILE A 385 11.94 -7.16 11.31
C ILE A 385 10.79 -7.60 12.21
N ALA A 386 10.81 -7.18 13.47
CA ALA A 386 9.64 -7.26 14.32
C ALA A 386 8.72 -6.09 13.98
N SER A 387 7.44 -6.34 13.75
CA SER A 387 6.45 -5.31 13.40
C SER A 387 5.13 -5.56 14.09
N SER A 388 4.41 -4.47 14.39
CA SER A 388 2.99 -4.55 14.69
C SER A 388 2.23 -5.26 13.56
N ARG A 389 1.28 -6.14 13.91
CA ARG A 389 0.38 -6.78 12.94
C ARG A 389 -0.62 -5.76 12.40
N SER A 390 -1.18 -6.03 11.22
CA SER A 390 -2.25 -5.22 10.65
C SER A 390 -3.47 -5.18 11.59
N GLY A 391 -4.01 -3.98 11.81
CA GLY A 391 -5.20 -3.78 12.66
C GLY A 391 -4.96 -3.94 14.17
N ALA A 392 -3.71 -3.89 14.65
CA ALA A 392 -3.41 -3.80 16.07
C ALA A 392 -3.55 -2.36 16.59
N HIS A 393 -3.76 -2.22 17.91
CA HIS A 393 -3.73 -0.93 18.60
C HIS A 393 -2.28 -0.56 18.88
N LYS A 394 -1.69 0.30 18.04
CA LYS A 394 -0.23 0.50 17.98
C LYS A 394 0.38 1.10 19.24
N THR A 395 -0.42 1.77 20.05
CA THR A 395 0.01 2.39 21.32
C THR A 395 -0.21 1.50 22.53
N ASP A 396 -0.88 0.35 22.34
CA ASP A 396 -1.16 -0.67 23.38
C ASP A 396 -0.99 -2.07 22.78
N LEU A 397 0.21 -2.35 22.28
CA LEU A 397 0.53 -3.62 21.64
C LEU A 397 0.68 -4.72 22.68
N ASN A 398 -0.03 -5.83 22.48
CA ASN A 398 0.19 -7.03 23.27
C ASN A 398 1.34 -7.86 22.67
N LEU A 399 2.40 -8.04 23.46
CA LEU A 399 3.63 -8.74 23.04
C LEU A 399 3.35 -10.15 22.47
N THR A 400 2.42 -10.90 23.06
CA THR A 400 2.18 -12.31 22.71
C THR A 400 1.17 -12.50 21.58
N THR A 401 0.60 -11.43 21.02
CA THR A 401 -0.46 -11.54 20.01
C THR A 401 -0.36 -10.52 18.88
N ASP A 402 0.26 -9.36 19.11
CA ASP A 402 0.24 -8.24 18.17
C ASP A 402 1.57 -8.00 17.45
N VAL A 403 2.65 -8.69 17.82
CA VAL A 403 3.97 -8.54 17.21
C VAL A 403 4.30 -9.73 16.33
N VAL A 404 4.53 -9.48 15.05
CA VAL A 404 4.94 -10.47 14.05
C VAL A 404 6.39 -10.21 13.67
N ARG A 405 7.19 -11.27 13.52
CA ARG A 405 8.52 -11.14 12.92
C ARG A 405 8.45 -11.55 11.45
N VAL A 406 9.02 -10.73 10.59
CA VAL A 406 9.13 -11.03 9.15
C VAL A 406 10.58 -10.86 8.75
N GLY A 407 11.09 -11.77 7.95
CA GLY A 407 12.47 -11.72 7.50
C GLY A 407 12.64 -12.19 6.07
N SER A 408 13.79 -11.84 5.51
CA SER A 408 14.29 -12.41 4.25
C SER A 408 15.42 -13.38 4.59
N TYR A 409 15.32 -14.62 4.11
CA TYR A 409 16.33 -15.64 4.35
C TYR A 409 16.55 -16.48 3.11
N ARG A 410 17.78 -16.46 2.56
CA ARG A 410 18.32 -17.25 1.43
C ARG A 410 17.48 -17.30 0.14
N ARG A 411 16.22 -17.74 0.17
CA ARG A 411 15.36 -18.05 -0.99
C ARG A 411 13.93 -17.49 -0.90
N GLY A 412 13.61 -16.65 0.09
CA GLY A 412 12.27 -16.06 0.19
C GLY A 412 11.99 -15.39 1.53
N LEU A 413 10.74 -14.97 1.70
CA LEU A 413 10.26 -14.35 2.94
C LEU A 413 9.79 -15.41 3.93
N ARG A 414 10.13 -15.18 5.20
CA ARG A 414 9.62 -15.94 6.34
C ARG A 414 8.78 -15.05 7.23
N MET A 415 7.76 -15.63 7.83
CA MET A 415 6.92 -14.96 8.82
C MET A 415 6.83 -15.83 10.07
N GLN A 416 7.18 -15.26 11.22
CA GLN A 416 7.02 -15.91 12.51
C GLN A 416 5.90 -15.26 13.31
N LEU A 417 4.93 -16.08 13.70
CA LEU A 417 3.80 -15.69 14.53
C LEU A 417 4.09 -15.99 16.00
N PRO A 418 3.60 -15.19 16.96
CA PRO A 418 3.69 -15.55 18.37
C PRO A 418 3.11 -16.94 18.67
N HIS A 419 3.73 -17.70 19.57
CA HIS A 419 3.17 -18.96 20.05
C HIS A 419 1.71 -18.80 20.51
N GLY A 420 0.82 -19.65 19.98
CA GLY A 420 -0.61 -19.62 20.30
C GLY A 420 -1.44 -18.62 19.50
N ALA A 421 -0.85 -17.83 18.60
CA ALA A 421 -1.59 -16.89 17.75
C ALA A 421 -2.70 -17.56 16.92
N ASP A 422 -2.48 -18.80 16.44
CA ASP A 422 -3.45 -19.57 15.66
C ASP A 422 -4.68 -20.00 16.48
N THR A 423 -4.54 -20.13 17.80
CA THR A 423 -5.64 -20.56 18.69
C THR A 423 -6.67 -19.47 18.95
N CYS A 424 -6.35 -18.20 18.65
CA CYS A 424 -7.24 -17.06 18.84
C CYS A 424 -8.30 -16.90 17.73
N GLY A 425 -8.31 -17.76 16.70
CA GLY A 425 -9.29 -17.72 15.62
C GLY A 425 -9.22 -16.47 14.73
N ARG A 426 -8.18 -15.64 14.87
CA ARG A 426 -7.87 -14.48 14.03
C ARG A 426 -6.62 -14.80 13.22
N ALA A 427 -6.73 -14.79 11.88
CA ALA A 427 -5.55 -14.88 11.03
C ALA A 427 -4.67 -13.65 11.29
N VAL A 428 -3.51 -13.84 11.90
CA VAL A 428 -2.52 -12.79 12.09
C VAL A 428 -1.90 -12.47 10.73
N LYS A 429 -1.95 -11.20 10.33
CA LYS A 429 -1.45 -10.71 9.03
C LYS A 429 -0.43 -9.61 9.28
N PRO A 430 0.69 -9.58 8.54
CA PRO A 430 1.67 -8.51 8.65
C PRO A 430 1.08 -7.18 8.16
N SER A 431 1.80 -6.09 8.44
CA SER A 431 1.48 -4.77 7.90
C SER A 431 1.40 -4.79 6.36
N TYR A 432 0.60 -3.88 5.78
CA TYR A 432 0.57 -3.66 4.33
C TYR A 432 1.93 -3.16 3.82
N ASP A 433 2.63 -2.35 4.62
CA ASP A 433 3.90 -1.71 4.27
C ASP A 433 5.14 -2.60 4.43
N LEU A 434 4.95 -3.91 4.52
CA LEU A 434 6.06 -4.84 4.72
C LEU A 434 7.14 -4.73 3.63
N ARG A 435 6.76 -4.45 2.37
CA ARG A 435 7.74 -4.24 1.29
C ARG A 435 8.59 -2.99 1.51
N VAL A 436 7.99 -1.93 2.03
CA VAL A 436 8.70 -0.69 2.38
C VAL A 436 9.64 -0.94 3.56
N MET A 437 9.18 -1.64 4.60
CA MET A 437 10.04 -2.04 5.73
C MET A 437 11.26 -2.84 5.24
N LEU A 438 11.04 -3.89 4.43
CA LEU A 438 12.12 -4.71 3.87
C LEU A 438 13.06 -3.90 2.98
N ALA A 439 12.53 -3.02 2.13
CA ALA A 439 13.30 -2.17 1.26
C ALA A 439 14.19 -1.20 2.05
N LEU A 440 13.66 -0.54 3.07
CA LEU A 440 14.41 0.38 3.94
C LEU A 440 15.48 -0.35 4.74
N SER A 441 15.13 -1.47 5.38
CA SER A 441 16.09 -2.29 6.13
C SER A 441 17.23 -2.80 5.25
N LEU A 442 16.90 -3.27 4.05
CA LEU A 442 17.89 -3.78 3.11
C LEU A 442 18.76 -2.66 2.54
N SER A 443 18.16 -1.53 2.15
CA SER A 443 18.92 -0.38 1.67
C SER A 443 19.84 0.16 2.76
N ALA A 444 19.37 0.25 4.00
CA ALA A 444 20.21 0.62 5.13
C ALA A 444 21.36 -0.37 5.33
N ALA A 445 21.11 -1.69 5.37
CA ALA A 445 22.17 -2.66 5.56
C ALA A 445 23.22 -2.64 4.42
N LEU A 446 22.81 -2.32 3.20
CA LEU A 446 23.70 -2.26 2.04
C LEU A 446 24.44 -0.93 1.91
N HIS A 447 23.80 0.21 2.16
CA HIS A 447 24.37 1.53 1.91
C HIS A 447 24.92 2.20 3.19
N ARG A 448 24.33 1.90 4.35
CA ARG A 448 24.67 2.46 5.67
C ARG A 448 24.52 1.41 6.78
N PRO A 449 25.33 0.33 6.77
CA PRO A 449 25.22 -0.75 7.75
C PRO A 449 25.33 -0.25 9.20
N GLU A 450 26.02 0.87 9.43
CA GLU A 450 26.16 1.53 10.73
C GLU A 450 24.81 1.95 11.35
N LEU A 451 23.79 2.21 10.52
CA LEU A 451 22.44 2.56 10.98
C LEU A 451 21.63 1.37 11.52
N VAL A 452 22.05 0.14 11.20
CA VAL A 452 21.31 -1.08 11.50
C VAL A 452 22.15 -2.15 12.20
N GLU A 453 23.47 -1.95 12.37
CA GLU A 453 24.37 -2.94 12.98
C GLU A 453 23.95 -3.40 14.38
N ARG A 454 23.27 -2.53 15.14
CA ARG A 454 22.74 -2.81 16.49
C ARG A 454 21.23 -2.98 16.51
N GLY A 455 20.62 -3.11 15.33
CA GLY A 455 19.19 -2.95 15.13
C GLY A 455 18.78 -1.49 15.02
N SER A 456 17.57 -1.25 14.53
CA SER A 456 17.07 0.10 14.28
C SER A 456 15.56 0.19 14.48
N SER A 457 15.08 1.39 14.79
CA SER A 457 13.65 1.67 14.89
C SER A 457 13.10 2.25 13.59
N LEU A 458 11.96 1.70 13.17
CA LEU A 458 11.20 2.14 12.02
C LEU A 458 9.82 2.62 12.49
N PHE A 459 9.48 3.85 12.13
CA PHE A 459 8.21 4.46 12.47
C PHE A 459 7.60 5.12 11.24
N HIS A 460 6.38 4.71 10.89
CA HIS A 460 5.59 5.34 9.83
C HIS A 460 4.35 6.00 10.40
N PHE A 461 4.08 7.22 9.96
CA PHE A 461 2.86 7.96 10.30
C PHE A 461 2.31 8.69 9.08
N HIS A 462 1.00 8.95 9.09
CA HIS A 462 0.29 9.57 7.97
C HIS A 462 0.33 11.10 8.10
N GLY A 463 1.54 11.63 8.05
CA GLY A 463 1.82 13.06 8.11
C GLY A 463 3.18 13.37 7.49
N TYR A 464 3.55 14.63 7.51
CA TYR A 464 4.81 15.10 6.93
C TYR A 464 5.52 16.02 7.91
N PRO A 465 6.85 15.88 8.07
CA PRO A 465 7.61 16.86 8.81
C PRO A 465 7.65 18.22 8.12
N HIS A 466 7.70 19.29 8.89
CA HIS A 466 8.10 20.59 8.37
C HIS A 466 9.59 20.57 8.01
N ARG A 467 10.01 21.30 6.97
CA ARG A 467 11.43 21.32 6.57
C ARG A 467 12.37 21.76 7.72
N ASP A 468 11.92 22.69 8.55
CA ASP A 468 12.71 23.22 9.68
C ASP A 468 12.72 22.26 10.89
N TRP A 469 12.04 21.11 10.79
CA TRP A 469 12.15 20.05 11.78
C TRP A 469 13.53 19.41 11.74
N PHE A 470 14.13 19.27 10.55
CA PHE A 470 15.37 18.53 10.36
C PHE A 470 16.59 19.27 10.93
N LEU A 471 17.43 18.53 11.66
CA LEU A 471 18.71 18.99 12.18
C LEU A 471 19.85 18.72 11.17
N PRO A 472 21.00 19.42 11.29
CA PRO A 472 22.17 19.10 10.49
C PRO A 472 22.57 17.62 10.64
N GLY A 473 22.74 16.94 9.50
CA GLY A 473 23.07 15.51 9.44
C GLY A 473 21.86 14.57 9.36
N GLU A 474 20.64 15.03 9.66
CA GLU A 474 19.42 14.28 9.37
C GLU A 474 19.08 14.36 7.88
N GLY A 475 18.59 13.26 7.33
CA GLY A 475 18.31 13.15 5.90
C GLY A 475 16.82 13.12 5.56
N CYS A 476 16.44 13.73 4.43
CA CYS A 476 15.07 13.70 3.90
C CYS A 476 15.08 13.49 2.37
N VAL A 477 14.22 12.60 1.86
CA VAL A 477 14.10 12.29 0.43
C VAL A 477 12.68 11.82 0.07
N GLY A 478 12.34 11.81 -1.22
CA GLY A 478 11.13 11.15 -1.73
C GLY A 478 9.90 12.06 -1.92
N MET A 479 10.00 13.35 -1.58
CA MET A 479 8.92 14.34 -1.75
C MET A 479 8.45 14.53 -3.19
N ASN A 480 9.28 14.16 -4.18
CA ASN A 480 9.00 14.23 -5.60
C ASN A 480 8.67 12.86 -6.23
N ASN A 481 8.57 11.80 -5.43
CA ASN A 481 8.21 10.47 -5.93
C ASN A 481 6.75 10.45 -6.41
N PRO A 482 6.39 9.53 -7.33
CA PRO A 482 5.00 9.28 -7.67
C PRO A 482 4.18 8.90 -6.43
N SER A 483 2.92 9.34 -6.36
CA SER A 483 2.03 9.03 -5.23
C SER A 483 1.43 7.62 -5.32
N VAL A 484 2.30 6.63 -5.21
CA VAL A 484 1.95 5.20 -5.26
C VAL A 484 1.19 4.77 -4.00
N PRO A 485 0.27 3.80 -4.11
CA PRO A 485 -0.37 3.24 -2.92
C PRO A 485 0.63 2.47 -2.04
N CYS A 486 0.33 2.47 -0.73
CA CYS A 486 1.07 1.74 0.29
C CYS A 486 1.22 0.24 -0.02
N GLY A 487 2.30 -0.38 0.46
CA GLY A 487 2.55 -1.81 0.29
C GLY A 487 2.76 -2.31 -1.14
N THR A 488 2.83 -1.43 -2.14
CA THR A 488 3.14 -1.79 -3.53
C THR A 488 4.64 -2.15 -3.69
N LEU A 489 4.99 -2.81 -4.80
CA LEU A 489 6.42 -3.09 -5.09
C LEU A 489 7.15 -1.78 -5.42
N GLU A 490 6.47 -0.89 -6.14
CA GLU A 490 6.91 0.43 -6.56
C GLU A 490 7.23 1.30 -5.33
N ALA A 491 6.36 1.32 -4.31
CA ALA A 491 6.65 2.02 -3.05
C ALA A 491 7.94 1.50 -2.41
N GLY A 492 8.14 0.18 -2.36
CA GLY A 492 9.37 -0.41 -1.83
C GLY A 492 10.61 -0.03 -2.63
N VAL A 493 10.55 -0.10 -3.97
CA VAL A 493 11.66 0.28 -4.85
C VAL A 493 12.02 1.76 -4.69
N LEU A 494 11.02 2.65 -4.69
CA LEU A 494 11.23 4.09 -4.53
C LEU A 494 11.84 4.44 -3.17
N ASN A 495 11.42 3.76 -2.08
CA ASN A 495 12.03 3.94 -0.76
C ASN A 495 13.47 3.39 -0.72
N PHE A 496 13.74 2.26 -1.37
CA PHE A 496 15.09 1.70 -1.46
C PHE A 496 16.04 2.68 -2.15
N GLN A 497 15.66 3.15 -3.34
CA GLN A 497 16.44 4.06 -4.17
C GLN A 497 16.61 5.42 -3.50
N GLY A 498 15.53 5.96 -2.90
CA GLY A 498 15.59 7.19 -2.13
C GLY A 498 16.57 7.09 -0.96
N PHE A 499 16.55 6.00 -0.20
CA PHE A 499 17.50 5.79 0.90
C PHE A 499 18.95 5.72 0.40
N ALA A 500 19.19 5.04 -0.71
CA ALA A 500 20.52 4.92 -1.30
C ALA A 500 21.06 6.27 -1.79
N ASP A 501 20.23 7.08 -2.46
CA ASP A 501 20.56 8.45 -2.83
C ASP A 501 20.87 9.30 -1.59
N LEU A 502 20.02 9.22 -0.57
CA LEU A 502 20.21 9.93 0.68
C LEU A 502 21.53 9.53 1.35
N SER A 503 21.87 8.24 1.30
CA SER A 503 23.12 7.71 1.81
C SER A 503 24.33 8.24 1.06
N SER A 504 24.24 8.42 -0.25
CA SER A 504 25.34 8.99 -1.06
C SER A 504 25.58 10.48 -0.79
N GLN A 505 24.56 11.22 -0.35
CA GLN A 505 24.59 12.67 -0.15
C GLN A 505 24.97 13.08 1.28
N ASN A 506 24.73 12.22 2.26
CA ASN A 506 25.00 12.51 3.67
C ASN A 506 26.32 11.87 4.16
N GLY A 507 26.84 12.38 5.28
CA GLY A 507 28.01 11.82 5.96
C GLY A 507 27.75 10.42 6.57
N ALA A 508 28.79 9.82 7.15
CA ALA A 508 28.69 8.50 7.79
C ALA A 508 27.73 8.47 9.00
N ASP A 509 27.59 9.59 9.70
CA ASP A 509 26.80 9.71 10.93
C ASP A 509 25.43 10.35 10.66
N MET A 510 24.58 9.69 9.86
CA MET A 510 23.19 10.12 9.69
C MET A 510 22.34 9.55 10.83
N PRO A 511 21.88 10.34 11.83
CA PRO A 511 21.19 9.79 13.00
C PRO A 511 19.72 9.43 12.70
N LEU A 512 19.13 10.04 11.68
CA LEU A 512 17.75 9.83 11.26
C LEU A 512 17.62 10.04 9.76
N ALA A 513 16.89 9.13 9.11
CA ALA A 513 16.47 9.24 7.72
C ALA A 513 14.94 9.31 7.65
N ALA A 514 14.43 10.31 6.93
CA ALA A 514 13.02 10.44 6.60
C ALA A 514 12.79 10.18 5.11
N LEU A 515 11.92 9.23 4.80
CA LEU A 515 11.48 8.96 3.45
C LEU A 515 10.02 9.31 3.30
N ILE A 516 9.77 10.26 2.41
CA ILE A 516 8.47 10.82 2.16
C ILE A 516 7.77 10.00 1.08
N GLU A 517 6.54 9.60 1.35
CA GLU A 517 5.64 8.96 0.41
C GLU A 517 4.47 9.91 0.10
N PRO A 518 4.50 10.62 -1.05
CA PRO A 518 3.49 11.61 -1.38
C PRO A 518 2.06 11.04 -1.36
N ASP A 519 1.12 11.82 -0.82
CA ASP A 519 -0.27 11.44 -0.48
C ASP A 519 -0.42 10.20 0.42
N HIS A 520 0.60 9.80 1.17
CA HIS A 520 0.54 8.68 2.10
C HIS A 520 1.09 9.03 3.49
N GLY A 521 2.36 9.39 3.62
CA GLY A 521 2.98 9.65 4.92
C GLY A 521 4.50 9.70 4.88
N THR A 522 5.10 9.49 6.06
CA THR A 522 6.56 9.57 6.25
C THR A 522 7.06 8.34 6.99
N ASN A 523 8.07 7.68 6.42
CA ASN A 523 8.84 6.63 7.05
C ASN A 523 10.08 7.23 7.73
N LEU A 524 10.23 7.02 9.04
CA LEU A 524 11.39 7.43 9.82
C LEU A 524 12.20 6.19 10.20
N LEU A 525 13.50 6.23 9.90
CA LEU A 525 14.49 5.22 10.31
C LEU A 525 15.54 5.90 11.20
N ALA A 526 15.79 5.34 12.38
CA ALA A 526 16.87 5.78 13.27
C ALA A 526 17.53 4.57 13.94
N ALA A 527 18.85 4.63 14.13
CA ALA A 527 19.58 3.61 14.87
C ALA A 527 19.18 3.58 16.36
N ASP A 528 18.85 4.75 16.93
CA ASP A 528 18.47 4.89 18.33
C ASP A 528 16.97 5.19 18.48
N ALA A 529 16.28 4.33 19.24
CA ALA A 529 14.84 4.47 19.48
C ALA A 529 14.50 5.69 20.36
N THR A 530 15.37 6.00 21.33
CA THR A 530 15.20 7.14 22.23
C THR A 530 15.31 8.44 21.45
N TYR A 531 16.33 8.54 20.59
CA TYR A 531 16.50 9.67 19.69
C TYR A 531 15.27 9.88 18.81
N LEU A 532 14.79 8.83 18.14
CA LEU A 532 13.58 8.91 17.31
C LEU A 532 12.38 9.44 18.12
N VAL A 533 12.14 8.89 19.30
CA VAL A 533 11.03 9.31 20.17
C VAL A 533 11.16 10.77 20.59
N GLU A 534 12.35 11.20 21.00
CA GLU A 534 12.61 12.59 21.41
C GLU A 534 12.41 13.56 20.24
N ARG A 535 12.94 13.23 19.06
CA ARG A 535 12.79 14.04 17.84
C ARG A 535 11.33 14.18 17.42
N VAL A 536 10.56 13.10 17.51
CA VAL A 536 9.12 13.14 17.23
C VAL A 536 8.37 13.98 18.26
N ARG A 537 8.65 13.79 19.57
CA ARG A 537 7.99 14.58 20.62
C ARG A 537 8.30 16.07 20.50
N GLN A 538 9.56 16.42 20.23
CA GLN A 538 9.98 17.80 20.03
C GLN A 538 9.27 18.41 18.81
N GLY A 539 9.25 17.69 17.68
CA GLY A 539 8.56 18.15 16.48
C GLY A 539 7.06 18.39 16.69
N ILE A 540 6.39 17.58 17.51
CA ILE A 540 4.99 17.80 17.89
C ILE A 540 4.85 19.04 18.78
N ALA A 541 5.71 19.19 19.80
CA ALA A 541 5.69 20.33 20.71
C ALA A 541 5.93 21.66 19.98
N ASP A 542 6.79 21.67 18.98
CA ASP A 542 7.13 22.84 18.16
C ASP A 542 6.12 23.08 17.01
N GLY A 543 5.12 22.20 16.85
CA GLY A 543 4.14 22.29 15.76
C GLY A 543 4.73 22.05 14.38
N GLN A 544 5.86 21.34 14.31
CA GLN A 544 6.57 20.97 13.08
C GLN A 544 6.26 19.54 12.60
N LEU A 545 5.62 18.73 13.45
CA LEU A 545 5.04 17.44 13.10
C LEU A 545 3.55 17.46 13.40
N THR A 546 2.74 16.92 12.49
CA THR A 546 1.32 16.68 12.69
C THR A 546 0.82 15.64 11.69
N LEU A 547 -0.38 15.12 11.90
CA LEU A 547 -1.05 14.27 10.92
C LEU A 547 -1.60 15.08 9.74
N GLY A 548 -1.76 14.42 8.60
CA GLY A 548 -2.28 15.03 7.37
C GLY A 548 -1.24 15.81 6.57
N SER A 549 -1.69 16.48 5.51
CA SER A 549 -0.81 17.04 4.47
C SER A 549 -0.19 18.41 4.80
N ARG A 550 -0.45 18.94 6.01
CA ARG A 550 -0.17 20.35 6.40
C ARG A 550 1.24 20.83 6.04
N HIS A 551 2.28 20.04 6.32
CA HIS A 551 3.66 20.46 6.12
C HIS A 551 4.29 19.97 4.81
N PHE A 552 3.55 19.19 4.00
CA PHE A 552 4.11 18.58 2.79
C PHE A 552 4.65 19.62 1.80
N ALA A 553 3.97 20.76 1.65
CA ALA A 553 4.41 21.83 0.77
C ALA A 553 5.78 22.42 1.18
N SER A 554 6.12 22.42 2.46
CA SER A 554 7.43 22.91 2.94
C SER A 554 8.58 22.01 2.49
N LEU A 555 8.33 20.70 2.35
CA LEU A 555 9.33 19.71 1.94
C LEU A 555 9.64 19.75 0.45
N LYS A 556 8.75 20.29 -0.39
CA LYS A 556 9.03 20.48 -1.82
C LYS A 556 10.11 21.54 -2.10
N GLN A 557 10.54 22.26 -1.06
CA GLN A 557 11.63 23.25 -1.12
C GLN A 557 12.94 22.72 -0.51
N TRP A 558 12.99 21.42 -0.17
CA TRP A 558 14.14 20.75 0.42
C TRP A 558 15.29 20.58 -0.57
#